data_AF-A0A8T6W8Q4-F1
#
_entry.id   AF-A0A8T6W8Q4-F1
#
_cell.length_a   1.000
_cell.length_b   1.000
_cell.length_c   1.000
_cell.angle_alpha   90.00
_cell.angle_beta   90.00
_cell.angle_gamma   90.00
#
_symmetry.space_group_name_H-M   'P 1'
#
loop_
_entity.id
_entity.type
_entity.pdbx_description
1 polymer ?
#
loop_
_entity_poly.entity_id
_entity_poly.type
_entity_poly.pdbx_seq_one_letter_code
_entity_poly.pdbx_strand_id
1 'polypeptide(L)'
;RSGYQNIALHVADARDLDFPEGTFDVLYNAYMLDLITRADMPNILSEYKRVLKPGGRLVLLNMSKRDDQALTLYERLYTKL
;
A
#
# COMPACT_ATOMS: atom_id res chain seq x y z
N ARG A 1 13.23 10.85 21.06
CA ARG A 1 13.38 11.31 19.65
C ARG A 1 14.86 11.16 19.27
N SER A 2 15.17 10.43 18.21
CA SER A 2 16.50 9.86 17.93
C SER A 2 17.52 10.81 17.25
N GLY A 3 17.32 12.13 17.32
CA GLY A 3 18.29 13.14 16.81
C GLY A 3 18.29 13.40 15.29
N TYR A 4 17.48 12.70 14.48
CA TYR A 4 17.37 12.96 13.04
C TYR A 4 16.63 14.27 12.74
N GLN A 5 17.14 15.06 11.80
CA GLN A 5 16.62 16.40 11.45
C GLN A 5 15.89 16.45 10.10
N ASN A 6 16.03 15.41 9.28
CA ASN A 6 15.46 15.32 7.92
C ASN A 6 14.28 14.33 7.84
N ILE A 7 13.54 14.17 8.94
CA ILE A 7 12.40 13.27 9.04
C ILE A 7 11.21 14.04 9.61
N ALA A 8 10.10 14.01 8.88
CA ALA A 8 8.82 14.52 9.35
C ALA A 8 7.84 13.35 9.50
N LEU A 9 7.05 13.37 10.56
CA LEU A 9 6.00 12.38 10.82
C LEU A 9 4.64 13.08 10.74
N HIS A 10 3.76 12.51 9.94
CA HIS A 10 2.42 13.03 9.72
C HIS A 10 1.41 11.93 10.03
N VAL A 11 0.31 12.29 10.70
CA VAL A 11 -0.87 11.44 10.77
C VAL A 11 -1.63 11.66 9.46
N ALA A 12 -1.88 10.60 8.70
CA ALA A 12 -2.52 10.68 7.40
C ALA A 12 -3.36 9.42 7.12
N ASP A 13 -4.33 9.57 6.22
CA ASP A 13 -5.11 8.47 5.64
C ASP A 13 -4.60 8.21 4.22
N ALA A 14 -4.28 6.96 3.89
CA ALA A 14 -3.78 6.63 2.55
C ALA A 14 -4.84 6.76 1.45
N ARG A 15 -6.13 6.88 1.83
CA ARG A 15 -7.25 7.13 0.92
C ARG A 15 -7.41 8.61 0.56
N ASP A 16 -6.76 9.50 1.31
CA ASP A 16 -6.80 10.95 1.14
C ASP A 16 -5.51 11.56 1.70
N LEU A 17 -4.47 11.60 0.86
CA LEU A 17 -3.15 12.09 1.25
C LEU A 17 -3.11 13.61 1.11
N ASP A 18 -2.93 14.32 2.24
CA ASP A 18 -2.76 15.78 2.28
C ASP A 18 -1.36 16.22 1.80
N PHE A 19 -1.02 15.82 0.58
CA PHE A 19 0.16 16.22 -0.15
C PHE A 19 -0.23 16.66 -1.55
N PRO A 20 0.42 17.69 -2.13
CA PRO A 20 0.19 18.08 -3.51
C PRO A 20 0.50 16.96 -4.53
N GLU A 21 -0.04 17.11 -5.74
CA GLU A 21 0.35 16.26 -6.87
C GLU A 21 1.86 16.38 -7.14
N GLY A 22 2.52 15.28 -7.49
CA GLY A 22 3.93 15.30 -7.87
C GLY A 22 4.89 15.73 -6.75
N THR A 23 4.58 15.40 -5.50
CA THR A 23 5.40 15.78 -4.34
C THR A 23 6.64 14.89 -4.19
N PHE A 24 6.50 13.57 -4.34
CA PHE A 24 7.54 12.61 -3.99
C PHE A 24 8.20 11.96 -5.21
N ASP A 25 9.52 11.79 -5.14
CA ASP A 25 10.28 11.00 -6.13
C ASP A 25 10.12 9.49 -5.89
N VAL A 26 9.95 9.08 -4.63
CA VAL A 26 9.78 7.69 -4.21
C VAL A 26 8.68 7.59 -3.15
N LEU A 27 7.76 6.64 -3.33
CA LEU A 27 6.81 6.23 -2.31
C LEU A 27 7.13 4.79 -1.91
N TYR A 28 7.36 4.58 -0.62
CA TYR A 28 7.61 3.26 -0.04
C TYR A 28 6.44 2.86 0.86
N ASN A 29 5.82 1.73 0.56
CA ASN A 29 4.80 1.12 1.41
C ASN A 29 5.22 -0.30 1.77
N ALA A 30 5.24 -0.63 3.06
CA ALA A 30 5.60 -1.95 3.54
C ALA A 30 4.50 -2.52 4.44
N TYR A 31 3.96 -3.66 4.03
CA TYR A 31 3.00 -4.52 4.73
C TYR A 31 1.70 -3.83 5.15
N MET A 32 1.38 -2.67 4.58
CA MET A 32 0.13 -1.97 4.89
C MET A 32 -0.99 -2.39 3.94
N LEU A 33 -0.73 -2.56 2.64
CA LEU A 33 -1.79 -2.91 1.68
C LEU A 33 -2.46 -4.27 1.97
N ASP A 34 -1.75 -5.19 2.62
CA ASP A 34 -2.28 -6.49 3.07
C ASP A 34 -3.40 -6.36 4.12
N LEU A 35 -3.50 -5.20 4.78
CA LEU A 35 -4.48 -4.89 5.83
C LEU A 35 -5.66 -4.07 5.30
N ILE A 36 -5.61 -3.65 4.04
CA ILE A 36 -6.62 -2.79 3.42
C ILE A 36 -7.70 -3.63 2.76
N THR A 37 -8.95 -3.16 2.82
CA THR A 37 -10.04 -3.80 2.11
C THR A 37 -9.88 -3.69 0.59
N ARG A 38 -10.43 -4.66 -0.16
CA ARG A 38 -10.41 -4.57 -1.64
C ARG A 38 -11.14 -3.33 -2.17
N ALA A 39 -12.12 -2.81 -1.43
CA ALA A 39 -12.90 -1.65 -1.82
C ALA A 39 -12.10 -0.34 -1.73
N ASP A 40 -11.21 -0.21 -0.74
CA ASP A 40 -10.39 0.99 -0.55
C ASP A 40 -9.17 1.04 -1.49
N MET A 41 -8.73 -0.12 -1.99
CA MET A 41 -7.50 -0.26 -2.78
C MET A 41 -7.41 0.68 -4.00
N PRO A 42 -8.46 0.84 -4.85
CA PRO A 42 -8.37 1.73 -6.01
C PRO A 42 -8.10 3.18 -5.61
N ASN A 43 -8.70 3.65 -4.52
CA ASN A 43 -8.55 5.03 -4.06
C ASN A 43 -7.13 5.27 -3.53
N ILE A 44 -6.60 4.33 -2.73
CA ILE A 44 -5.23 4.39 -2.22
C ILE A 44 -4.21 4.40 -3.36
N LEU A 45 -4.37 3.51 -4.36
CA LEU A 45 -3.44 3.46 -5.50
C LEU A 45 -3.53 4.72 -6.38
N SER A 46 -4.71 5.34 -6.48
CA SER A 46 -4.89 6.64 -7.13
C SER A 46 -4.12 7.74 -6.40
N GLU A 47 -4.25 7.81 -5.08
CA GLU A 47 -3.53 8.77 -4.24
C GLU A 47 -2.01 8.57 -4.32
N TYR A 48 -1.54 7.33 -4.29
CA TYR A 48 -0.11 7.02 -4.46
C TYR A 48 0.42 7.51 -5.81
N LYS A 49 -0.34 7.32 -6.88
CA LYS A 49 0.03 7.81 -8.21
C LYS A 49 0.03 9.33 -8.26
N ARG A 50 -0.97 9.99 -7.67
CA ARG A 50 -1.11 11.45 -7.67
C ARG A 50 0.07 12.12 -6.96
N VAL A 51 0.45 11.64 -5.79
CA VAL A 51 1.54 12.26 -5.01
C VAL A 51 2.94 11.97 -5.57
N LEU A 52 3.08 10.98 -6.46
CA LEU A 52 4.33 10.70 -7.15
C LEU A 52 4.55 11.66 -8.33
N LYS A 53 5.79 12.15 -8.47
CA LYS A 53 6.21 12.91 -9.65
C LYS A 53 6.10 12.08 -10.93
N PRO A 54 5.97 12.70 -12.12
CA PRO A 54 6.19 12.00 -13.38
C PRO A 54 7.56 11.29 -13.38
N GLY A 55 7.57 9.97 -13.60
CA GLY A 55 8.78 9.14 -13.53
C GLY A 55 9.21 8.72 -12.11
N GLY A 56 8.46 9.10 -11.07
CA GLY A 56 8.65 8.66 -9.70
C GLY A 56 8.42 7.16 -9.52
N ARG A 57 8.93 6.60 -8.42
CA ARG A 57 8.92 5.15 -8.17
C ARG A 57 8.04 4.79 -6.98
N LEU A 58 7.15 3.83 -7.21
CA LEU A 58 6.42 3.15 -6.16
C LEU A 58 7.15 1.85 -5.79
N VAL A 59 7.51 1.70 -4.52
CA VAL A 59 8.11 0.48 -3.97
C VAL A 59 7.12 -0.12 -2.98
N LEU A 60 6.65 -1.32 -3.31
CA LEU A 60 5.70 -2.06 -2.48
C LEU A 60 6.36 -3.30 -1.92
N LEU A 61 6.29 -3.45 -0.61
CA LEU A 61 6.62 -4.68 0.08
C LEU A 61 5.33 -5.24 0.65
N ASN A 62 4.79 -6.30 0.05
CA ASN A 62 3.57 -6.97 0.50
C ASN A 62 3.85 -8.45 0.74
N MET A 63 2.98 -9.10 1.49
CA MET A 63 2.97 -10.56 1.57
C MET A 63 2.47 -11.12 0.24
N SER A 64 3.33 -11.83 -0.48
CA SER A 64 2.83 -12.74 -1.50
C SER A 64 2.22 -13.95 -0.80
N LYS A 65 0.99 -14.30 -1.14
CA LYS A 65 0.60 -15.70 -0.99
C LYS A 65 1.55 -16.48 -1.89
N ARG A 66 2.23 -17.51 -1.36
CA ARG A 66 2.83 -18.51 -2.24
C ARG A 66 1.68 -18.99 -3.13
N ASP A 67 1.89 -18.89 -4.43
CA ASP A 67 1.03 -19.60 -5.36
C ASP A 67 0.97 -21.04 -4.90
N ASP A 68 -0.19 -21.51 -4.49
CA ASP A 68 -0.44 -22.93 -4.35
C ASP A 68 -1.79 -23.14 -5.08
N GLN A 69 -2.33 -24.30 -5.39
CA GLN A 69 -2.92 -25.18 -4.39
C GLN A 69 -3.43 -24.49 -3.07
N ALA A 70 -3.56 -23.14 -3.02
CA ALA A 70 -3.43 -22.18 -1.90
C ALA A 70 -4.81 -21.83 -1.36
N LEU A 71 -5.48 -22.88 -0.93
CA LEU A 71 -6.75 -22.78 -0.26
C LEU A 71 -6.56 -23.50 1.08
N THR A 72 -6.85 -22.81 2.17
CA THR A 72 -7.09 -23.40 3.50
C THR A 72 -8.19 -24.46 3.41
N LEU A 73 -8.34 -25.38 4.36
CA LEU A 73 -9.42 -26.39 4.30
C LEU A 73 -10.82 -25.74 4.20
N TYR A 74 -11.01 -24.57 4.82
CA TYR A 74 -12.21 -23.75 4.63
C TYR A 74 -12.32 -23.22 3.22
N GLU A 75 -11.29 -22.57 2.67
CA GLU A 75 -11.28 -22.13 1.28
C GLU A 75 -11.40 -23.33 0.30
N ARG A 76 -10.91 -24.54 0.67
CA ARG A 76 -11.02 -25.79 -0.11
C ARG A 76 -12.42 -26.38 -0.07
N LEU A 77 -13.06 -26.39 1.10
CA LEU A 77 -14.45 -26.81 1.28
C LEU A 77 -15.41 -25.80 0.64
N TYR A 78 -15.12 -24.49 0.71
CA TYR A 78 -15.81 -23.45 -0.04
C TYR A 78 -15.63 -23.58 -1.56
N THR A 79 -14.48 -24.07 -2.02
CA THR A 79 -14.26 -24.37 -3.45
C THR A 79 -14.77 -25.74 -3.91
N LYS A 80 -15.28 -26.61 -3.02
CA LYS A 80 -15.79 -27.95 -3.36
C LYS A 80 -17.30 -28.13 -3.12
N LEU A 81 -17.97 -27.13 -2.54
CA LEU A 81 -19.42 -26.90 -2.62
C LEU A 81 -19.73 -26.03 -3.83
#